data_AF-A0A3M1UB27-F1
#
_entry.id   AF-A0A3M1UB27-F1
#
_cell.length_a   1.000
_cell.length_b   1.000
_cell.length_c   1.000
_cell.angle_alpha   90.00
_cell.angle_beta   90.00
_cell.angle_gamma   90.00
#
_symmetry.space_group_name_H-M   'P 1'
#
loop_
_entity.id
_entity.type
_entity.pdbx_description
1 polymer ?
#
loop_
_entity_poly.entity_id
_entity_poly.type
_entity_poly.pdbx_seq_one_letter_code
_entity_poly.pdbx_strand_id
1 'polypeptide(L)'
;MFTGLAGLAYREGASAVWYVVGFTIAEMLLFFFFANRVRRLGEAKDCVTVTDLLAARLGEKGGLLRLAVAIPIVIFYTAYIGAQFDAGGKALAANYGLTEQTGMMITAGIILFYTFLGGFLAVSYTDAVQAFFMISALILLPILLIPAEGGWNEIMTHLKPGAMDPFKISVGLMIGGIGLGLGSGGNPHIVARYLSIKDVDGLRFAGVIGTLWNVVMCWSAIFVGMAGQAVFRGANELATKPASETVLLKLTQMYLPAFLAGLVLAALFAAIMSTADSQLLVVASAIVRDLVQKVLFQGRELAQAHLVFLSRTVVLLVTIAAVLVSWRGAESLHALIVLAWSGVGGSLGPPLLLSAFWRRLTAWGAVSGILAGTVVVLLWGTNPNLTAITSEIVPGFLVSLFFTVAVSLATSPPPEADEALAIMSGRGTVRRT
;
A
#
# COMPACT_ATOMS: atom_id res chain seq x y z
N MET A 1 0.87 4.53 -6.68
CA MET A 1 -0.15 5.02 -7.65
C MET A 1 0.39 6.10 -8.58
N PHE A 2 1.23 7.02 -8.12
CA PHE A 2 1.77 8.17 -8.88
C PHE A 2 2.23 7.85 -10.33
N THR A 3 3.28 7.05 -10.51
CA THR A 3 3.81 6.69 -11.85
C THR A 3 3.08 5.49 -12.45
N GLY A 4 2.80 4.46 -11.64
CA GLY A 4 2.19 3.21 -12.11
C GLY A 4 0.78 3.38 -12.68
N LEU A 5 -0.07 4.24 -12.09
CA LEU A 5 -1.43 4.46 -12.60
C LEU A 5 -1.40 5.28 -13.90
N ALA A 6 -0.52 6.28 -13.99
CA ALA A 6 -0.34 7.04 -15.22
C ALA A 6 0.18 6.13 -16.36
N GLY A 7 1.12 5.24 -16.08
CA GLY A 7 1.59 4.24 -17.06
C GLY A 7 0.51 3.22 -17.44
N LEU A 8 -0.33 2.80 -16.49
CA LEU A 8 -1.48 1.94 -16.78
C LEU A 8 -2.48 2.67 -17.68
N ALA A 9 -2.85 3.92 -17.38
CA ALA A 9 -3.74 4.72 -18.21
C ALA A 9 -3.13 5.04 -19.59
N TYR A 10 -1.81 5.18 -19.69
CA TYR A 10 -1.12 5.28 -20.99
C TYR A 10 -1.22 3.99 -21.82
N ARG A 11 -1.29 2.81 -21.20
CA ARG A 11 -1.44 1.55 -21.95
C ARG A 11 -2.91 1.22 -22.24
N GLU A 12 -3.74 1.36 -21.23
CA GLU A 12 -5.11 0.83 -21.20
C GLU A 12 -6.18 1.92 -21.37
N GLY A 13 -5.85 3.20 -21.22
CA GLY A 13 -6.82 4.29 -21.32
C GLY A 13 -7.79 4.33 -20.13
N ALA A 14 -9.06 4.60 -20.42
CA ALA A 14 -10.13 4.80 -19.45
C ALA A 14 -10.40 3.57 -18.55
N SER A 15 -10.02 2.36 -18.98
CA SER A 15 -10.20 1.15 -18.16
C SER A 15 -9.34 1.15 -16.88
N ALA A 16 -8.33 2.02 -16.78
CA ALA A 16 -7.60 2.25 -15.54
C ALA A 16 -8.50 2.76 -14.39
N VAL A 17 -9.69 3.30 -14.70
CA VAL A 17 -10.67 3.79 -13.71
C VAL A 17 -11.11 2.71 -12.72
N TRP A 18 -11.11 1.43 -13.10
CA TRP A 18 -11.53 0.34 -12.21
C TRP A 18 -10.62 0.16 -10.99
N TYR A 19 -9.34 0.51 -11.13
CA TYR A 19 -8.41 0.56 -10.01
C TYR A 19 -8.81 1.68 -9.04
N VAL A 20 -9.13 2.86 -9.58
CA VAL A 20 -9.52 4.04 -8.78
C VAL A 20 -10.84 3.82 -8.04
N VAL A 21 -11.83 3.24 -8.72
CA VAL A 21 -13.14 2.91 -8.14
C VAL A 21 -12.98 1.93 -6.98
N GLY A 22 -12.22 0.86 -7.18
CA GLY A 22 -11.94 -0.13 -6.12
C GLY A 22 -11.32 0.49 -4.88
N PHE A 23 -10.21 1.22 -5.07
CA PHE A 23 -9.50 1.90 -3.98
C PHE A 23 -10.39 2.90 -3.25
N THR A 24 -11.07 3.79 -3.98
CA THR A 24 -11.89 4.85 -3.39
C THR A 24 -13.02 4.28 -2.55
N ILE A 25 -13.77 3.31 -3.10
CA ILE A 25 -14.91 2.71 -2.38
C ILE A 25 -14.41 1.95 -1.16
N ALA A 26 -13.36 1.12 -1.30
CA ALA A 26 -12.86 0.33 -0.19
C ALA A 26 -12.30 1.20 0.94
N GLU A 27 -11.47 2.20 0.63
CA GLU A 27 -10.94 3.13 1.63
C GLU A 27 -12.06 3.89 2.34
N MET A 28 -13.04 4.39 1.60
CA MET A 28 -14.20 5.07 2.18
C MET A 28 -14.93 4.17 3.18
N LEU A 29 -15.25 2.92 2.79
CA LEU A 29 -15.90 1.95 3.68
C LEU A 29 -15.03 1.64 4.92
N LEU A 30 -13.71 1.51 4.75
CA LEU A 30 -12.81 1.25 5.85
C LEU A 30 -12.77 2.41 6.85
N PHE A 31 -12.66 3.66 6.38
CA PHE A 31 -12.66 4.83 7.26
C PHE A 31 -13.97 4.95 8.05
N PHE A 32 -15.11 4.79 7.39
CA PHE A 32 -16.40 4.98 8.06
C PHE A 32 -16.77 3.85 9.02
N PHE A 33 -16.46 2.59 8.65
CA PHE A 33 -16.94 1.43 9.40
C PHE A 33 -15.86 0.71 10.20
N PHE A 34 -14.66 0.55 9.64
CA PHE A 34 -13.60 -0.28 10.21
C PHE A 34 -12.68 0.52 11.15
N ALA A 35 -12.22 1.70 10.73
CA ALA A 35 -11.20 2.46 11.42
C ALA A 35 -11.63 2.87 12.85
N ASN A 36 -12.89 3.28 13.03
CA ASN A 36 -13.45 3.62 14.35
C ASN A 36 -13.38 2.43 15.33
N ARG A 37 -13.69 1.22 14.85
CA ARG A 37 -13.70 0.01 15.67
C ARG A 37 -12.28 -0.37 16.07
N VAL A 38 -11.37 -0.37 15.11
CA VAL A 38 -9.95 -0.69 15.33
C VAL A 38 -9.32 0.30 16.30
N ARG A 39 -9.55 1.61 16.11
CA ARG A 39 -9.01 2.65 16.97
C ARG A 39 -9.48 2.49 18.42
N ARG A 40 -10.76 2.20 18.65
CA ARG A 40 -11.33 1.98 20.00
C ARG A 40 -10.72 0.78 20.71
N LEU A 41 -10.59 -0.36 20.03
CA LEU A 41 -9.91 -1.51 20.65
C LEU A 41 -8.44 -1.19 20.88
N GLY A 42 -7.78 -0.55 19.91
CA GLY A 42 -6.39 -0.15 20.02
C GLY A 42 -6.13 0.76 21.21
N GLU A 43 -7.05 1.69 21.50
CA GLU A 43 -7.00 2.51 22.72
C GLU A 43 -7.15 1.69 23.98
N ALA A 44 -8.15 0.82 24.03
CA ALA A 44 -8.49 0.06 25.22
C ALA A 44 -7.44 -1.00 25.59
N LYS A 45 -6.63 -1.44 24.61
CA LYS A 45 -5.65 -2.51 24.76
C LYS A 45 -4.22 -2.08 24.40
N ASP A 46 -3.96 -0.78 24.30
CA ASP A 46 -2.65 -0.18 23.96
C ASP A 46 -1.95 -0.84 22.75
N CYS A 47 -2.73 -1.09 21.70
CA CYS A 47 -2.23 -1.73 20.49
C CYS A 47 -1.56 -0.70 19.58
N VAL A 48 -0.31 -0.96 19.19
CA VAL A 48 0.39 -0.11 18.19
C VAL A 48 0.57 -0.82 16.85
N THR A 49 0.52 -2.17 16.84
CA THR A 49 0.65 -2.97 15.62
C THR A 49 -0.67 -3.66 15.27
N VAL A 50 -0.82 -4.02 14.00
CA VAL A 50 -1.90 -4.91 13.53
C VAL A 50 -1.87 -6.25 14.27
N THR A 51 -0.67 -6.75 14.53
CA THR A 51 -0.47 -7.99 15.26
C THR A 51 -0.99 -7.88 16.69
N ASP A 52 -0.71 -6.77 17.38
CA ASP A 52 -1.25 -6.50 18.71
C ASP A 52 -2.77 -6.43 18.70
N LEU A 53 -3.35 -5.76 17.69
CA LEU A 53 -4.81 -5.67 17.55
C LEU A 53 -5.44 -7.06 17.41
N LEU A 54 -4.89 -7.92 16.54
CA LEU A 54 -5.38 -9.29 16.37
C LEU A 54 -5.16 -10.12 17.64
N ALA A 55 -4.01 -10.00 18.29
CA ALA A 55 -3.72 -10.68 19.55
C ALA A 55 -4.67 -10.24 20.67
N ALA A 56 -4.97 -8.95 20.78
CA ALA A 56 -5.92 -8.39 21.74
C ALA A 56 -7.36 -8.86 21.46
N ARG A 57 -7.73 -9.04 20.18
CA ARG A 57 -9.06 -9.51 19.79
C ARG A 57 -9.23 -11.03 19.90
N LEU A 58 -8.18 -11.81 19.63
CA LEU A 58 -8.23 -13.27 19.47
C LEU A 58 -7.61 -14.06 20.62
N GLY A 59 -6.89 -13.37 21.51
CA GLY A 59 -6.01 -13.97 22.49
C GLY A 59 -4.70 -14.46 21.86
N GLU A 60 -3.65 -14.58 22.68
CA GLU A 60 -2.40 -15.18 22.24
C GLU A 60 -2.37 -16.69 22.51
N LYS A 61 -1.91 -17.45 21.52
CA LYS A 61 -1.59 -18.88 21.66
C LYS A 61 -0.16 -19.12 21.18
N GLY A 62 0.80 -19.05 22.10
CA GLY A 62 2.20 -19.43 21.86
C GLY A 62 2.92 -18.66 20.75
N GLY A 63 2.53 -17.41 20.47
CA GLY A 63 3.18 -16.58 19.44
C GLY A 63 2.87 -16.93 17.98
N LEU A 64 2.10 -18.00 17.72
CA LEU A 64 1.83 -18.48 16.35
C LEU A 64 1.11 -17.44 15.48
N LEU A 65 0.14 -16.72 16.06
CA LEU A 65 -0.57 -15.64 15.38
C LEU A 65 0.40 -14.52 14.96
N ARG A 66 1.35 -14.17 15.84
CA ARG A 66 2.35 -13.13 15.56
C ARG A 66 3.27 -13.55 14.42
N LEU A 67 3.71 -14.81 14.42
CA LEU A 67 4.51 -15.37 13.33
C LEU A 67 3.74 -15.38 12.01
N ALA A 68 2.49 -15.84 12.03
CA ALA A 68 1.64 -15.89 10.84
C ALA A 68 1.40 -14.49 10.23
N VAL A 69 1.25 -13.45 11.06
CA VAL A 69 1.11 -12.05 10.60
C VAL A 69 2.46 -11.48 10.10
N ALA A 70 3.55 -11.76 10.81
CA ALA A 70 4.87 -11.22 10.47
C ALA A 70 5.43 -11.75 9.14
N ILE A 71 5.19 -13.02 8.80
CA ILE A 71 5.67 -13.65 7.55
C ILE A 71 5.26 -12.85 6.30
N PRO A 72 3.96 -12.62 6.01
CA PRO A 72 3.56 -11.86 4.83
C PRO A 72 4.03 -10.41 4.91
N ILE A 73 4.03 -9.77 6.09
CA ILE A 73 4.55 -8.41 6.25
C ILE A 73 6.00 -8.34 5.78
N VAL A 74 6.88 -9.19 6.31
CA VAL A 74 8.31 -9.18 5.98
C VAL A 74 8.53 -9.47 4.51
N ILE A 75 7.90 -10.52 3.95
CA ILE A 75 8.10 -10.92 2.55
C ILE A 75 7.64 -9.81 1.59
N PHE A 76 6.37 -9.39 1.72
CA PHE A 76 5.77 -8.50 0.74
C PHE A 76 6.21 -7.05 0.92
N TYR A 77 6.39 -6.55 2.15
CA TYR A 77 6.87 -5.18 2.33
C TYR A 77 8.33 -5.03 1.96
N THR A 78 9.17 -6.07 2.11
CA THR A 78 10.55 -6.02 1.55
C THR A 78 10.52 -5.86 0.03
N ALA A 79 9.64 -6.60 -0.67
CA ALA A 79 9.47 -6.45 -2.11
C ALA A 79 8.92 -5.06 -2.49
N TYR A 80 7.98 -4.52 -1.71
CA TYR A 80 7.43 -3.19 -1.93
C TYR A 80 8.48 -2.09 -1.72
N ILE A 81 9.26 -2.16 -0.64
CA ILE A 81 10.37 -1.23 -0.39
C ILE A 81 11.39 -1.30 -1.54
N GLY A 82 11.69 -2.50 -2.05
CA GLY A 82 12.54 -2.68 -3.22
C GLY A 82 11.99 -1.94 -4.45
N ALA A 83 10.68 -2.08 -4.72
CA ALA A 83 10.00 -1.34 -5.77
C ALA A 83 10.11 0.18 -5.58
N GLN A 84 10.08 0.70 -4.35
CA GLN A 84 10.30 2.14 -4.11
C GLN A 84 11.72 2.58 -4.51
N PHE A 85 12.73 1.77 -4.18
CA PHE A 85 14.12 2.09 -4.55
C PHE A 85 14.33 2.03 -6.07
N ASP A 86 13.72 1.05 -6.76
CA ASP A 86 13.68 0.96 -8.22
C ASP A 86 13.08 2.21 -8.86
N ALA A 87 11.94 2.67 -8.35
CA ALA A 87 11.25 3.85 -8.84
C ALA A 87 12.12 5.11 -8.73
N GLY A 88 12.82 5.29 -7.60
CA GLY A 88 13.74 6.41 -7.41
C GLY A 88 14.99 6.28 -8.30
N GLY A 89 15.48 5.06 -8.50
CA GLY A 89 16.58 4.79 -9.42
C GLY A 89 16.28 5.18 -10.86
N LYS A 90 15.12 4.77 -11.36
CA LYS A 90 14.62 5.16 -12.69
C LYS A 90 14.42 6.66 -12.82
N ALA A 91 13.89 7.31 -11.77
CA ALA A 91 13.71 8.74 -11.75
C ALA A 91 15.04 9.50 -11.85
N LEU A 92 16.07 9.10 -11.10
CA LEU A 92 17.40 9.71 -11.17
C LEU A 92 18.08 9.44 -12.51
N ALA A 93 17.96 8.22 -13.03
CA ALA A 93 18.52 7.87 -14.34
C ALA A 93 17.91 8.74 -15.45
N ALA A 94 16.59 8.92 -15.44
CA ALA A 94 15.87 9.70 -16.45
C ALA A 94 16.12 11.22 -16.40
N ASN A 95 16.54 11.77 -15.25
CA ASN A 95 16.69 13.22 -15.08
C ASN A 95 18.15 13.68 -15.00
N TYR A 96 19.05 12.85 -14.49
CA TYR A 96 20.45 13.23 -14.24
C TYR A 96 21.46 12.39 -15.03
N GLY A 97 21.00 11.49 -15.90
CA GLY A 97 21.89 10.64 -16.71
C GLY A 97 22.70 9.63 -15.89
N LEU A 98 22.26 9.34 -14.66
CA LEU A 98 22.87 8.32 -13.81
C LEU A 98 22.49 6.92 -14.28
N THR A 99 23.26 5.90 -13.86
CA THR A 99 22.79 4.52 -14.01
C THR A 99 21.63 4.26 -13.03
N GLU A 100 20.68 3.42 -13.42
CA GLU A 100 19.55 3.02 -12.57
C GLU A 100 20.01 2.43 -11.24
N GLN A 101 21.08 1.63 -11.26
CA GLN A 101 21.68 1.05 -10.05
C GLN A 101 22.24 2.12 -9.10
N THR A 102 22.97 3.11 -9.64
CA THR A 102 23.46 4.23 -8.83
C THR A 102 22.31 5.03 -8.24
N GLY A 103 21.28 5.32 -9.04
CA GLY A 103 20.10 6.03 -8.55
C GLY A 103 19.35 5.27 -7.46
N MET A 104 19.23 3.95 -7.60
CA MET A 104 18.60 3.09 -6.60
C MET A 104 19.38 3.13 -5.27
N MET A 105 20.71 3.05 -5.31
CA MET A 105 21.55 3.12 -4.11
C MET A 105 21.48 4.49 -3.44
N ILE A 106 21.44 5.58 -4.20
CA ILE A 106 21.23 6.94 -3.66
C ILE A 106 19.87 7.02 -2.97
N THR A 107 18.81 6.54 -3.62
CA THR A 107 17.44 6.54 -3.09
C THR A 107 17.37 5.75 -1.77
N ALA A 108 17.91 4.54 -1.75
CA ALA A 108 17.95 3.69 -0.55
C ALA A 108 18.77 4.34 0.57
N GLY A 109 19.91 4.97 0.25
CA GLY A 109 20.76 5.67 1.23
C GLY A 109 20.05 6.86 1.87
N ILE A 110 19.32 7.67 1.08
CA ILE A 110 18.53 8.79 1.58
C ILE A 110 17.44 8.28 2.54
N ILE A 111 16.66 7.29 2.11
CA ILE A 111 15.57 6.70 2.90
C ILE A 111 16.09 6.13 4.22
N LEU A 112 17.18 5.37 4.16
CA LEU A 112 17.81 4.77 5.34
C LEU A 112 18.28 5.85 6.33
N PHE A 113 18.93 6.92 5.83
CA PHE A 113 19.49 7.98 6.67
C PHE A 113 18.43 8.67 7.52
N TYR A 114 17.33 9.15 6.92
CA TYR A 114 16.31 9.83 7.72
C TYR A 114 15.39 8.86 8.46
N THR A 115 15.21 7.61 8.00
CA THR A 115 14.48 6.58 8.79
C THR A 115 15.20 6.30 10.12
N PHE A 116 16.54 6.39 10.15
CA PHE A 116 17.30 6.27 11.40
C PHE A 116 17.12 7.48 12.33
N LEU A 117 16.92 8.66 11.76
CA LEU A 117 16.75 9.91 12.51
C LEU A 117 15.29 10.12 12.97
N GLY A 118 14.33 9.60 12.21
CA GLY A 118 12.90 9.84 12.41
C GLY A 118 12.19 8.74 13.19
N GLY A 119 11.42 9.12 14.21
CA GLY A 119 10.37 8.27 14.78
C GLY A 119 9.05 8.40 13.99
N PHE A 120 8.04 7.57 14.33
CA PHE A 120 6.74 7.57 13.65
C PHE A 120 6.07 8.97 13.57
N LEU A 121 6.20 9.80 14.61
CA LEU A 121 5.68 11.17 14.60
C LEU A 121 6.40 12.06 13.58
N ALA A 122 7.73 11.99 13.53
CA ALA A 122 8.52 12.75 12.56
C ALA A 122 8.12 12.37 11.13
N VAL A 123 7.98 11.06 10.87
CA VAL A 123 7.50 10.53 9.57
C VAL A 123 6.09 11.05 9.26
N SER A 124 5.18 11.08 10.24
CA SER A 124 3.83 11.60 10.05
C SER A 124 3.81 13.09 9.63
N TYR A 125 4.69 13.92 10.20
CA TYR A 125 4.80 15.33 9.82
C TYR A 125 5.41 15.51 8.44
N THR A 126 6.45 14.74 8.10
CA THR A 126 7.06 14.79 6.76
C THR A 126 6.07 14.33 5.70
N ASP A 127 5.30 13.28 5.97
CA ASP A 127 4.25 12.77 5.06
C ASP A 127 3.20 13.84 4.75
N ALA A 128 2.77 14.60 5.77
CA ALA A 128 1.78 15.66 5.59
C ALA A 128 2.28 16.77 4.66
N VAL A 129 3.56 17.17 4.80
CA VAL A 129 4.19 18.17 3.91
C VAL A 129 4.42 17.59 2.52
N GLN A 130 4.87 16.33 2.42
CA GLN A 130 5.11 15.61 1.18
C GLN A 130 3.83 15.44 0.34
N ALA A 131 2.69 15.18 1.00
CA ALA A 131 1.40 15.06 0.34
C ALA A 131 1.04 16.34 -0.43
N PHE A 132 1.33 17.52 0.11
CA PHE A 132 1.09 18.79 -0.58
C PHE A 132 1.85 18.88 -1.91
N PHE A 133 3.13 18.50 -1.92
CA PHE A 133 3.94 18.48 -3.14
C PHE A 133 3.41 17.47 -4.16
N MET A 134 3.06 16.26 -3.71
CA MET A 134 2.48 15.21 -4.55
C MET A 134 1.19 15.64 -5.25
N ILE A 135 0.26 16.19 -4.47
CA ILE A 135 -1.04 16.65 -4.95
C ILE A 135 -0.85 17.78 -5.95
N SER A 136 -0.06 18.79 -5.59
CA SER A 136 0.17 19.96 -6.44
C SER A 136 0.79 19.58 -7.78
N ALA A 137 1.80 18.72 -7.75
CA ALA A 137 2.47 18.23 -8.96
C ALA A 137 1.52 17.48 -9.90
N LEU A 138 0.69 16.57 -9.36
CA LEU A 138 -0.24 15.78 -10.18
C LEU A 138 -1.37 16.61 -10.77
N ILE A 139 -1.88 17.60 -10.05
CA ILE A 139 -2.96 18.47 -10.54
C ILE A 139 -2.44 19.45 -11.59
N LEU A 140 -1.24 19.99 -11.39
CA LEU A 140 -0.67 21.01 -12.27
C LEU A 140 -0.42 20.48 -13.69
N LEU A 141 0.07 19.23 -13.81
CA LEU A 141 0.43 18.66 -15.10
C LEU A 141 -0.74 18.58 -16.10
N PRO A 142 -1.89 17.94 -15.81
CA PRO A 142 -3.03 17.90 -16.75
C PRO A 142 -3.61 19.29 -17.03
N ILE A 143 -3.59 20.22 -16.07
CA ILE A 143 -4.07 21.60 -16.27
C ILE A 143 -3.26 22.34 -17.35
N LEU A 144 -1.96 22.06 -17.43
CA LEU A 144 -1.07 22.70 -18.42
C LEU A 144 -0.96 21.90 -19.71
N LEU A 145 -0.90 20.57 -19.60
CA LEU A 145 -0.75 19.64 -20.72
C LEU A 145 -1.98 19.64 -21.64
N ILE A 146 -3.18 19.54 -21.08
CA ILE A 146 -4.41 19.37 -21.88
C ILE A 146 -4.65 20.58 -22.81
N PRO A 147 -4.57 21.84 -22.34
CA PRO A 147 -4.69 23.00 -23.22
C PRO A 147 -3.55 23.11 -24.25
N ALA A 148 -2.32 22.73 -23.88
CA ALA A 148 -1.18 22.77 -24.80
C ALA A 148 -1.35 21.82 -26.00
N GLU A 149 -2.06 20.70 -25.81
CA GLU A 149 -2.41 19.75 -26.87
C GLU A 149 -3.71 20.09 -27.61
N GLY A 150 -4.20 21.35 -27.52
CA GLY A 150 -5.43 21.78 -28.20
C GLY A 150 -6.72 21.42 -27.46
N GLY A 151 -6.62 20.97 -26.21
CA GLY A 151 -7.75 20.65 -25.35
C GLY A 151 -8.13 19.16 -25.36
N TRP A 152 -9.06 18.80 -24.47
CA TRP A 152 -9.45 17.39 -24.28
C TRP A 152 -10.08 16.75 -25.54
N ASN A 153 -10.84 17.53 -26.31
CA ASN A 153 -11.45 17.04 -27.54
C ASN A 153 -10.40 16.62 -28.58
N GLU A 154 -9.29 17.38 -28.68
CA GLU A 154 -8.19 17.05 -29.60
C GLU A 154 -7.37 15.86 -29.10
N ILE A 155 -7.18 15.72 -27.79
CA ILE A 155 -6.57 14.52 -27.20
C ILE A 155 -7.38 13.27 -27.59
N MET A 156 -8.71 13.33 -27.50
CA MET A 156 -9.58 12.20 -27.80
C MET A 156 -9.47 11.68 -29.24
N THR A 157 -9.11 12.52 -30.22
CA THR A 157 -8.95 12.10 -31.63
C THR A 157 -7.68 11.27 -31.85
N HIS A 158 -6.68 11.41 -30.96
CA HIS A 158 -5.38 10.76 -31.06
C HIS A 158 -5.23 9.54 -30.14
N LEU A 159 -6.27 9.22 -29.36
CA LEU A 159 -6.26 8.05 -28.49
C LEU A 159 -6.29 6.74 -29.31
N LYS A 160 -5.74 5.67 -28.74
CA LYS A 160 -5.83 4.33 -29.35
C LYS A 160 -7.31 3.91 -29.46
N PRO A 161 -7.69 3.13 -30.49
CA PRO A 161 -9.05 2.60 -30.60
C PRO A 161 -9.51 1.92 -29.30
N GLY A 162 -10.70 2.27 -28.83
CA GLY A 162 -11.28 1.76 -27.59
C GLY A 162 -10.65 2.31 -26.29
N ALA A 163 -9.66 3.20 -26.33
CA ALA A 163 -9.06 3.76 -25.11
C ALA A 163 -10.03 4.59 -24.26
N MET A 164 -11.13 5.09 -24.84
CA MET A 164 -12.20 5.77 -24.09
C MET A 164 -13.21 4.81 -23.46
N ASP A 165 -13.24 3.55 -23.87
CA ASP A 165 -14.17 2.55 -23.32
C ASP A 165 -13.58 1.96 -22.04
N PRO A 166 -14.16 2.24 -20.85
CA PRO A 166 -13.67 1.66 -19.61
C PRO A 166 -13.95 0.16 -19.50
N PHE A 167 -14.87 -0.40 -20.30
CA PHE A 167 -15.29 -1.80 -20.26
C PHE A 167 -14.58 -2.70 -21.27
N LYS A 168 -13.62 -2.18 -22.05
CA LYS A 168 -12.88 -2.98 -23.04
C LYS A 168 -12.01 -4.10 -22.44
N ILE A 169 -11.71 -4.02 -21.15
CA ILE A 169 -10.92 -5.04 -20.45
C ILE A 169 -11.81 -6.20 -20.02
N SER A 170 -11.22 -7.38 -19.82
CA SER A 170 -11.99 -8.54 -19.37
C SER A 170 -12.66 -8.28 -18.01
N VAL A 171 -13.81 -8.93 -17.77
CA VAL A 171 -14.49 -8.86 -16.46
C VAL A 171 -13.57 -9.27 -15.32
N GLY A 172 -12.69 -10.25 -15.54
CA GLY A 172 -11.70 -10.66 -14.55
C GLY A 172 -10.69 -9.56 -14.19
N LEU A 173 -10.22 -8.78 -15.18
CA LEU A 173 -9.33 -7.64 -14.93
C LEU A 173 -10.07 -6.47 -14.27
N MET A 174 -11.34 -6.23 -14.60
CA MET A 174 -12.18 -5.26 -13.89
C MET A 174 -12.32 -5.64 -12.40
N ILE A 175 -12.68 -6.90 -12.13
CA ILE A 175 -12.76 -7.44 -10.76
C ILE A 175 -11.39 -7.35 -10.07
N GLY A 176 -10.30 -7.58 -10.79
CA GLY A 176 -8.94 -7.41 -10.27
C GLY A 176 -8.63 -5.99 -9.86
N GLY A 177 -8.94 -5.00 -10.71
CA GLY A 177 -8.79 -3.58 -10.43
C GLY A 177 -9.62 -3.13 -9.23
N ILE A 178 -10.89 -3.54 -9.17
CA ILE A 178 -11.77 -3.26 -8.02
C ILE A 178 -11.23 -3.95 -6.76
N GLY A 179 -10.80 -5.20 -6.90
CA GLY A 179 -10.30 -6.07 -5.84
C GLY A 179 -9.07 -5.51 -5.13
N LEU A 180 -8.21 -4.75 -5.82
CA LEU A 180 -7.08 -4.07 -5.18
C LEU A 180 -7.50 -3.16 -4.03
N GLY A 181 -8.70 -2.56 -4.10
CA GLY A 181 -9.25 -1.79 -3.00
C GLY A 181 -9.40 -2.59 -1.70
N LEU A 182 -9.73 -3.90 -1.80
CA LEU A 182 -9.86 -4.79 -0.64
C LEU A 182 -8.56 -4.88 0.17
N GLY A 183 -7.41 -4.65 -0.47
CA GLY A 183 -6.11 -4.67 0.19
C GLY A 183 -5.93 -3.57 1.22
N SER A 184 -6.67 -2.46 1.11
CA SER A 184 -6.57 -1.33 2.03
C SER A 184 -6.85 -1.72 3.48
N GLY A 185 -7.77 -2.67 3.71
CA GLY A 185 -8.14 -3.13 5.05
C GLY A 185 -7.13 -4.10 5.67
N GLY A 186 -6.33 -4.75 4.82
CA GLY A 186 -5.32 -5.72 5.23
C GLY A 186 -3.93 -5.12 5.47
N ASN A 187 -3.65 -3.93 4.95
CA ASN A 187 -2.31 -3.34 4.95
C ASN A 187 -1.95 -2.69 6.31
N PRO A 188 -0.95 -3.22 7.06
CA PRO A 188 -0.66 -2.72 8.40
C PRO A 188 -0.16 -1.28 8.49
N HIS A 189 0.48 -0.76 7.44
CA HIS A 189 0.89 0.66 7.45
C HIS A 189 -0.32 1.60 7.51
N ILE A 190 -1.46 1.23 6.91
CA ILE A 190 -2.71 1.99 6.98
C ILE A 190 -3.36 1.82 8.35
N VAL A 191 -3.45 0.58 8.83
CA VAL A 191 -4.06 0.29 10.13
C VAL A 191 -3.28 0.94 11.28
N ALA A 192 -1.96 1.00 11.21
CA ALA A 192 -1.12 1.72 12.17
C ALA A 192 -1.47 3.21 12.24
N ARG A 193 -1.86 3.83 11.11
CA ARG A 193 -2.35 5.23 11.10
C ARG A 193 -3.70 5.33 11.79
N TYR A 194 -4.62 4.39 11.59
CA TYR A 194 -5.89 4.36 12.35
C TYR A 194 -5.66 4.25 13.85
N LEU A 195 -4.73 3.41 14.30
CA LEU A 195 -4.39 3.24 15.71
C LEU A 195 -3.78 4.51 16.33
N SER A 196 -3.10 5.32 15.52
CA SER A 196 -2.36 6.51 15.99
C SER A 196 -3.19 7.80 15.99
N ILE A 197 -4.40 7.80 15.45
CA ILE A 197 -5.27 8.98 15.46
C ILE A 197 -5.72 9.27 16.89
N LYS A 198 -5.53 10.49 17.40
CA LYS A 198 -5.83 10.82 18.81
C LYS A 198 -7.30 10.58 19.16
N ASP A 199 -8.21 11.17 18.39
CA ASP A 199 -9.64 11.17 18.70
C ASP A 199 -10.44 10.41 17.65
N VAL A 200 -11.36 9.56 18.10
CA VAL A 200 -12.25 8.79 17.22
C VAL A 200 -13.12 9.72 16.35
N ASP A 201 -13.48 10.89 16.85
CA ASP A 201 -14.28 11.86 16.10
C ASP A 201 -13.52 12.46 14.90
N GLY A 202 -12.19 12.54 15.00
CA GLY A 202 -11.31 13.01 13.92
C GLY A 202 -11.17 12.04 12.75
N LEU A 203 -11.49 10.74 12.92
CA LEU A 203 -11.37 9.73 11.87
C LEU A 203 -12.25 10.02 10.66
N ARG A 204 -13.46 10.54 10.87
CA ARG A 204 -14.38 10.86 9.76
C ARG A 204 -13.82 11.99 8.89
N PHE A 205 -13.31 13.04 9.54
CA PHE A 205 -12.70 14.17 8.84
C PHE A 205 -11.44 13.73 8.08
N ALA A 206 -10.57 12.95 8.72
CA ALA A 206 -9.39 12.38 8.07
C ALA A 206 -9.77 11.50 6.87
N GLY A 207 -10.84 10.70 7.00
CA GLY A 207 -11.36 9.87 5.91
C GLY A 207 -11.86 10.68 4.73
N VAL A 208 -12.66 11.72 4.96
CA VAL A 208 -13.16 12.60 3.89
C VAL A 208 -12.02 13.29 3.15
N ILE A 209 -11.06 13.86 3.89
CA ILE A 209 -9.89 14.51 3.29
C ILE A 209 -9.07 13.50 2.48
N GLY A 210 -8.77 12.33 3.06
CA GLY A 210 -8.01 11.27 2.40
C GLY A 210 -8.68 10.80 1.11
N THR A 211 -9.98 10.50 1.16
CA THR A 211 -10.75 10.06 -0.02
C THR A 211 -10.82 11.14 -1.08
N LEU A 212 -11.08 12.40 -0.71
CA LEU A 212 -11.13 13.51 -1.67
C LEU A 212 -9.81 13.64 -2.44
N TRP A 213 -8.69 13.67 -1.71
CA TRP A 213 -7.37 13.79 -2.33
C TRP A 213 -6.99 12.57 -3.16
N ASN A 214 -7.35 11.36 -2.71
CA ASN A 214 -7.11 10.14 -3.47
C ASN A 214 -7.83 10.18 -4.83
N VAL A 215 -9.10 10.59 -4.85
CA VAL A 215 -9.87 10.76 -6.09
C VAL A 215 -9.20 11.75 -7.02
N VAL A 216 -8.85 12.95 -6.52
CA VAL A 216 -8.21 14.00 -7.32
C VAL A 216 -6.88 13.54 -7.93
N MET A 217 -6.02 12.91 -7.12
CA MET A 217 -4.72 12.40 -7.58
C MET A 217 -4.86 11.28 -8.61
N CYS A 218 -5.78 10.34 -8.37
CA CYS A 218 -6.00 9.21 -9.27
C CYS A 218 -6.54 9.65 -10.64
N TRP A 219 -7.53 10.55 -10.67
CA TRP A 219 -8.04 11.11 -11.93
C TRP A 219 -6.99 11.89 -12.68
N SER A 220 -6.18 12.68 -11.97
CA SER A 220 -5.06 13.41 -12.57
C SER A 220 -4.07 12.47 -13.26
N ALA A 221 -3.71 11.36 -12.61
CA ALA A 221 -2.84 10.34 -13.20
C ALA A 221 -3.46 9.68 -14.45
N ILE A 222 -4.78 9.42 -14.45
CA ILE A 222 -5.49 8.89 -15.62
C ILE A 222 -5.42 9.88 -16.78
N PHE A 223 -5.76 11.16 -16.55
CA PHE A 223 -5.71 12.19 -17.58
C PHE A 223 -4.30 12.35 -18.15
N VAL A 224 -3.28 12.38 -17.30
CA VAL A 224 -1.87 12.44 -17.74
C VAL A 224 -1.49 11.23 -18.60
N GLY A 225 -1.88 10.01 -18.19
CA GLY A 225 -1.60 8.81 -18.97
C GLY A 225 -2.28 8.80 -20.34
N MET A 226 -3.56 9.20 -20.39
CA MET A 226 -4.32 9.29 -21.64
C MET A 226 -3.80 10.40 -22.56
N ALA A 227 -3.49 11.58 -22.01
CA ALA A 227 -2.83 12.65 -22.76
C ALA A 227 -1.48 12.18 -23.31
N GLY A 228 -0.72 11.39 -22.54
CA GLY A 228 0.49 10.74 -23.03
C GLY A 228 0.28 9.89 -24.28
N GLN A 229 -0.85 9.17 -24.42
CA GLN A 229 -1.14 8.42 -25.65
C GLN A 229 -1.23 9.35 -26.87
N ALA A 230 -1.90 10.49 -26.70
CA ALA A 230 -2.08 11.48 -27.75
C ALA A 230 -0.76 12.18 -28.13
N VAL A 231 0.10 12.48 -27.15
CA VAL A 231 1.40 13.12 -27.37
C VAL A 231 2.39 12.17 -28.05
N PHE A 232 2.53 10.96 -27.52
CA PHE A 232 3.54 10.02 -28.03
C PHE A 232 3.07 9.22 -29.25
N ARG A 233 1.78 9.26 -29.62
CA ARG A 233 1.21 8.73 -30.89
C ARG A 233 1.69 7.32 -31.30
N GLY A 234 1.93 6.44 -30.32
CA GLY A 234 2.42 5.08 -30.59
C GLY A 234 3.93 4.96 -30.84
N ALA A 235 4.72 5.98 -30.49
CA ALA A 235 6.17 5.89 -30.45
C ALA A 235 6.59 4.69 -29.58
N ASN A 236 7.46 3.85 -30.15
CA ASN A 236 7.91 2.60 -29.53
C ASN A 236 8.66 2.80 -28.20
N GLU A 237 9.12 4.02 -27.92
CA GLU A 237 9.89 4.36 -26.71
C GLU A 237 9.15 4.07 -25.40
N LEU A 238 7.82 4.05 -25.40
CA LEU A 238 6.98 3.76 -24.23
C LEU A 238 6.15 2.48 -24.41
N ALA A 239 6.52 1.61 -25.35
CA ALA A 239 5.74 0.41 -25.68
C ALA A 239 5.78 -0.67 -24.60
N THR A 240 6.85 -0.72 -23.79
CA THR A 240 6.99 -1.72 -22.72
C THR A 240 6.31 -1.26 -21.42
N LYS A 241 5.94 -2.20 -20.54
CA LYS A 241 5.36 -1.87 -19.23
C LYS A 241 6.28 -0.96 -18.40
N PRO A 242 7.59 -1.25 -18.21
CA PRO A 242 8.50 -0.36 -17.47
C PRO A 242 8.60 1.03 -18.09
N ALA A 243 8.68 1.10 -19.42
CA ALA A 243 8.82 2.38 -20.10
C ALA A 243 7.56 3.24 -19.90
N SER A 244 6.37 2.65 -20.01
CA SER A 244 5.10 3.36 -19.81
C SER A 244 4.97 4.03 -18.43
N GLU A 245 5.61 3.48 -17.40
CA GLU A 245 5.60 4.05 -16.04
C GLU A 245 6.38 5.39 -15.96
N THR A 246 7.21 5.70 -16.95
CA THR A 246 7.94 6.98 -17.06
C THR A 246 7.16 8.07 -17.79
N VAL A 247 5.95 7.79 -18.32
CA VAL A 247 5.16 8.73 -19.12
C VAL A 247 4.94 10.07 -18.42
N LEU A 248 4.63 10.04 -17.12
CA LEU A 248 4.42 11.23 -16.31
C LEU A 248 5.69 12.10 -16.25
N LEU A 249 6.86 11.47 -16.08
CA LEU A 249 8.15 12.17 -16.03
C LEU A 249 8.53 12.77 -17.39
N LYS A 250 8.31 12.04 -18.48
CA LYS A 250 8.58 12.55 -19.84
C LYS A 250 7.68 13.75 -20.18
N LEU A 251 6.38 13.67 -19.88
CA LEU A 251 5.45 14.80 -20.08
C LEU A 251 5.80 15.99 -19.18
N THR A 252 6.21 15.73 -17.94
CA THR A 252 6.71 16.77 -17.05
C THR A 252 7.88 17.54 -17.67
N GLN A 253 8.90 16.84 -18.20
CA GLN A 253 10.06 17.47 -18.82
C GLN A 253 9.72 18.24 -20.10
N MET A 254 8.70 17.81 -20.84
CA MET A 254 8.31 18.41 -22.12
C MET A 254 7.45 19.68 -21.94
N TYR A 255 6.54 19.70 -20.96
CA TYR A 255 5.52 20.75 -20.83
C TYR A 255 5.76 21.70 -19.65
N LEU A 256 6.60 21.35 -18.67
CA LEU A 256 6.85 22.19 -17.51
C LEU A 256 8.22 22.88 -17.61
N PRO A 257 8.31 24.16 -17.21
CA PRO A 257 9.61 24.82 -17.06
C PRO A 257 10.44 24.11 -15.98
N ALA A 258 11.77 24.22 -16.07
CA ALA A 258 12.72 23.47 -15.25
C ALA A 258 12.41 23.49 -13.74
N PHE A 259 11.97 24.63 -13.20
CA PHE A 259 11.58 24.75 -11.80
C PHE A 259 10.38 23.86 -11.44
N LEU A 260 9.31 23.89 -12.25
CA LEU A 260 8.11 23.09 -12.02
C LEU A 260 8.35 21.60 -12.30
N ALA A 261 9.19 21.28 -13.30
CA ALA A 261 9.64 19.91 -13.53
C ALA A 261 10.41 19.36 -12.33
N GLY A 262 11.29 20.18 -11.73
CA GLY A 262 11.98 19.86 -10.48
C GLY A 262 11.01 19.64 -9.30
N LEU A 263 9.91 20.40 -9.22
CA LEU A 263 8.86 20.21 -8.22
C LEU A 263 8.14 18.87 -8.38
N VAL A 264 7.84 18.45 -9.62
CA VAL A 264 7.23 17.13 -9.89
C VAL A 264 8.20 15.99 -9.55
N LEU A 265 9.49 16.17 -9.83
CA LEU A 265 10.51 15.20 -9.43
C LEU A 265 10.62 15.09 -7.90
N ALA A 266 10.61 16.23 -7.20
CA ALA A 266 10.57 16.27 -5.74
C ALA A 266 9.30 15.58 -5.18
N ALA A 267 8.15 15.79 -5.83
CA ALA A 267 6.89 15.12 -5.51
C ALA A 267 6.95 13.59 -5.71
N LEU A 268 7.64 13.13 -6.77
CA LEU A 268 7.87 11.70 -6.96
C LEU A 268 8.72 11.12 -5.83
N PHE A 269 9.81 11.77 -5.46
CA PHE A 269 10.62 11.35 -4.31
C PHE A 269 9.82 11.37 -3.02
N ALA A 270 9.01 12.39 -2.79
CA ALA A 270 8.10 12.48 -1.65
C ALA A 270 7.15 11.27 -1.59
N ALA A 271 6.60 10.82 -2.73
CA ALA A 271 5.74 9.64 -2.79
C ALA A 271 6.49 8.34 -2.48
N ILE A 272 7.72 8.21 -3.00
CA ILE A 272 8.59 7.05 -2.80
C ILE A 272 8.99 6.93 -1.33
N MET A 273 9.44 8.04 -0.75
CA MET A 273 9.90 8.17 0.63
C MET A 273 8.76 7.83 1.60
N SER A 274 7.67 8.60 1.62
CA SER A 274 6.52 8.37 2.53
C SER A 274 6.03 6.91 2.59
N THR A 275 6.03 6.24 1.43
CA THR A 275 5.64 4.83 1.32
C THR A 275 6.69 3.89 1.90
N ALA A 276 7.95 4.03 1.48
CA ALA A 276 9.05 3.17 1.95
C ALA A 276 9.21 3.26 3.48
N ASP A 277 9.06 4.45 4.05
CA ASP A 277 9.25 4.73 5.47
C ASP A 277 8.21 4.00 6.32
N SER A 278 6.95 4.18 5.94
CA SER A 278 5.81 3.57 6.60
C SER A 278 5.92 2.04 6.57
N GLN A 279 6.44 1.48 5.48
CA GLN A 279 6.65 0.04 5.33
C GLN A 279 7.84 -0.46 6.14
N LEU A 280 8.97 0.25 6.11
CA LEU A 280 10.16 -0.08 6.91
C LEU A 280 9.84 -0.09 8.40
N LEU A 281 9.09 0.91 8.89
CA LEU A 281 8.66 0.99 10.29
C LEU A 281 7.74 -0.16 10.68
N VAL A 282 6.84 -0.59 9.79
CA VAL A 282 5.97 -1.74 10.03
C VAL A 282 6.77 -3.04 10.09
N VAL A 283 7.70 -3.27 9.16
CA VAL A 283 8.54 -4.47 9.16
C VAL A 283 9.42 -4.49 10.41
N ALA A 284 10.03 -3.35 10.77
CA ALA A 284 10.81 -3.21 11.99
C ALA A 284 9.97 -3.52 13.24
N SER A 285 8.75 -3.00 13.32
CA SER A 285 7.84 -3.28 14.44
C SER A 285 7.42 -4.76 14.48
N ALA A 286 7.11 -5.35 13.33
CA ALA A 286 6.75 -6.77 13.23
C ALA A 286 7.89 -7.68 13.72
N ILE A 287 9.14 -7.38 13.36
CA ILE A 287 10.27 -8.18 13.81
C ILE A 287 10.62 -7.88 15.28
N VAL A 288 10.81 -6.61 15.63
CA VAL A 288 11.34 -6.23 16.96
C VAL A 288 10.31 -6.37 18.06
N ARG A 289 9.12 -5.80 17.88
CA ARG A 289 8.07 -5.85 18.89
C ARG A 289 7.36 -7.20 18.86
N ASP A 290 6.91 -7.65 17.70
CA ASP A 290 6.05 -8.83 17.65
C ASP A 290 6.84 -10.15 17.76
N LEU A 291 7.97 -10.31 17.06
CA LEU A 291 8.74 -11.56 17.11
C LEU A 291 9.79 -11.55 18.22
N VAL A 292 10.61 -10.51 18.33
CA VAL A 292 11.70 -10.51 19.31
C VAL A 292 11.16 -10.26 20.72
N GLN A 293 10.52 -9.13 20.98
CA GLN A 293 10.09 -8.79 22.34
C GLN A 293 8.96 -9.72 22.84
N LYS A 294 7.89 -9.90 22.05
CA LYS A 294 6.71 -10.65 22.49
C LYS A 294 6.88 -12.17 22.40
N VAL A 295 7.49 -12.69 21.33
CA VAL A 295 7.68 -14.15 21.17
C VAL A 295 8.99 -14.64 21.80
N LEU A 296 10.15 -14.11 21.39
CA LEU A 296 11.45 -14.61 21.84
C LEU A 296 11.74 -14.26 23.32
N PHE A 297 11.48 -13.02 23.72
CA PHE A 297 11.68 -12.55 25.10
C PHE A 297 10.42 -12.68 25.97
N GLN A 298 9.37 -13.33 25.47
CA GLN A 298 8.13 -13.63 26.22
C GLN A 298 7.51 -12.39 26.89
N GLY A 299 7.62 -11.23 26.25
CA GLY A 299 7.03 -9.98 26.73
C GLY A 299 7.81 -9.29 27.86
N ARG A 300 9.04 -9.71 28.16
CA ARG A 300 9.91 -9.00 29.12
C ARG A 300 10.14 -7.55 28.69
N GLU A 301 10.19 -6.65 29.67
CA GLU A 301 10.54 -5.26 29.41
C GLU A 301 12.01 -5.17 28.95
N LEU A 302 12.19 -4.67 27.73
CA LEU A 302 13.51 -4.37 27.17
C LEU A 302 13.73 -2.88 27.28
N ALA A 303 14.95 -2.47 27.64
CA ALA A 303 15.27 -1.05 27.70
C ALA A 303 15.07 -0.39 26.32
N GLN A 304 14.52 0.83 26.32
CA GLN A 304 14.18 1.54 25.09
C GLN A 304 15.37 1.67 24.11
N ALA A 305 16.59 1.86 24.63
CA ALA A 305 17.80 1.92 23.82
C ALA A 305 18.06 0.63 23.02
N HIS A 306 17.80 -0.55 23.62
CA HIS A 306 17.96 -1.84 22.93
C HIS A 306 16.90 -2.03 21.85
N LEU A 307 15.64 -1.64 22.11
CA LEU A 307 14.56 -1.72 21.12
C LEU A 307 14.85 -0.82 19.91
N VAL A 308 15.35 0.39 20.14
CA VAL A 308 15.73 1.32 19.07
C VAL A 308 16.92 0.78 18.27
N PHE A 309 17.95 0.27 18.93
CA PHE A 309 19.10 -0.34 18.26
C PHE A 309 18.69 -1.52 17.37
N LEU A 310 17.89 -2.44 17.91
CA LEU A 310 17.41 -3.60 17.17
C LEU A 310 16.53 -3.18 15.99
N SER A 311 15.67 -2.18 16.17
CA SER A 311 14.83 -1.64 15.10
C SER A 311 15.67 -1.06 13.96
N ARG A 312 16.71 -0.28 14.26
CA ARG A 312 17.65 0.26 13.25
C ARG A 312 18.41 -0.85 12.52
N THR A 313 18.83 -1.90 13.23
CA THR A 313 19.47 -3.07 12.61
C THR A 313 18.53 -3.79 11.67
N VAL A 314 17.27 -4.01 12.06
CA VAL A 314 16.26 -4.62 11.19
C VAL A 314 16.01 -3.76 9.94
N VAL A 315 15.84 -2.44 10.10
CA VAL A 315 15.67 -1.51 8.98
C VAL A 315 16.84 -1.61 8.00
N LEU A 316 18.09 -1.68 8.48
CA LEU A 316 19.26 -1.86 7.64
C LEU A 316 19.21 -3.18 6.86
N LEU A 317 18.93 -4.30 7.53
CA LEU A 317 18.88 -5.62 6.90
C LEU A 317 17.76 -5.72 5.85
N VAL A 318 16.59 -5.15 6.15
CA VAL A 318 15.45 -5.09 5.22
C VAL A 318 15.79 -4.21 4.03
N THR A 319 16.47 -3.07 4.23
CA THR A 319 16.93 -2.20 3.15
C THR A 319 17.88 -2.94 2.21
N ILE A 320 18.85 -3.67 2.77
CA ILE A 320 19.78 -4.51 1.98
C ILE A 320 19.01 -5.58 1.20
N ALA A 321 18.08 -6.29 1.85
CA ALA A 321 17.27 -7.31 1.19
C ALA A 321 16.39 -6.72 0.07
N ALA A 322 15.78 -5.56 0.30
CA ALA A 322 14.97 -4.83 -0.68
C ALA A 322 15.80 -4.41 -1.90
N VAL A 323 17.02 -3.90 -1.69
CA VAL A 323 17.97 -3.59 -2.78
C VAL A 323 18.32 -4.85 -3.57
N LEU A 324 18.61 -5.98 -2.91
CA LEU A 324 18.92 -7.25 -3.58
C LEU A 324 17.74 -7.79 -4.39
N VAL A 325 16.52 -7.66 -3.88
CA VAL A 325 15.29 -8.03 -4.61
C VAL A 325 15.13 -7.13 -5.84
N SER A 326 15.32 -5.82 -5.67
CA SER A 326 15.21 -4.83 -6.74
C SER A 326 16.27 -5.01 -7.83
N TRP A 327 17.49 -5.39 -7.45
CA TRP A 327 18.61 -5.58 -8.38
C TRP A 327 18.32 -6.65 -9.44
N ARG A 328 17.51 -7.66 -9.10
CA ARG A 328 17.14 -8.72 -10.05
C ARG A 328 16.25 -8.24 -11.20
N GLY A 329 15.86 -6.96 -11.20
CA GLY A 329 15.16 -6.30 -12.30
C GLY A 329 13.75 -6.85 -12.45
N ALA A 330 12.77 -6.23 -11.79
CA ALA A 330 11.39 -6.58 -12.08
C ALA A 330 10.99 -6.08 -13.47
N GLU A 331 10.29 -6.93 -14.23
CA GLU A 331 9.73 -6.56 -15.54
C GLU A 331 8.67 -5.43 -15.47
N SER A 332 8.22 -5.03 -14.28
CA SER A 332 7.37 -3.85 -14.05
C SER A 332 7.36 -3.46 -12.58
N LEU A 333 7.55 -2.16 -12.30
CA LEU A 333 7.42 -1.58 -10.97
C LEU A 333 5.99 -1.77 -10.45
N HIS A 334 5.00 -1.47 -11.29
CA HIS A 334 3.60 -1.62 -10.96
C HIS A 334 3.26 -3.06 -10.56
N ALA A 335 3.80 -4.06 -11.25
CA ALA A 335 3.57 -5.46 -10.92
C ALA A 335 4.11 -5.85 -9.53
N LEU A 336 5.32 -5.41 -9.16
CA LEU A 336 5.84 -5.65 -7.81
C LEU A 336 5.00 -4.98 -6.73
N ILE A 337 4.59 -3.73 -6.96
CA ILE A 337 3.75 -2.97 -6.04
C ILE A 337 2.41 -3.68 -5.85
N VAL A 338 1.78 -4.10 -6.96
CA VAL A 338 0.51 -4.83 -6.94
C VAL A 338 0.68 -6.15 -6.20
N LEU A 339 1.71 -6.95 -6.50
CA LEU A 339 1.98 -8.20 -5.80
C LEU A 339 2.15 -8.01 -4.29
N ALA A 340 2.95 -7.03 -3.87
CA ALA A 340 3.20 -6.77 -2.47
C ALA A 340 1.94 -6.27 -1.74
N TRP A 341 1.20 -5.35 -2.36
CA TRP A 341 -0.06 -4.84 -1.87
C TRP A 341 -1.10 -5.97 -1.73
N SER A 342 -1.24 -6.81 -2.76
CA SER A 342 -2.11 -7.98 -2.80
C SER A 342 -1.71 -9.03 -1.77
N GLY A 343 -0.41 -9.22 -1.55
CA GLY A 343 0.13 -10.21 -0.63
C GLY A 343 -0.28 -9.95 0.80
N VAL A 344 -0.05 -8.72 1.27
CA VAL A 344 -0.45 -8.33 2.62
C VAL A 344 -1.95 -8.11 2.71
N GLY A 345 -2.53 -7.38 1.74
CA GLY A 345 -3.94 -7.04 1.70
C GLY A 345 -4.87 -8.26 1.58
N GLY A 346 -4.52 -9.21 0.71
CA GLY A 346 -5.28 -10.44 0.48
C GLY A 346 -5.13 -11.47 1.61
N SER A 347 -3.95 -11.57 2.23
CA SER A 347 -3.74 -12.50 3.34
C SER A 347 -4.32 -11.99 4.66
N LEU A 348 -3.99 -10.75 5.05
CA LEU A 348 -4.40 -10.17 6.34
C LEU A 348 -5.78 -9.50 6.30
N GLY A 349 -6.25 -9.08 5.12
CA GLY A 349 -7.51 -8.34 4.97
C GLY A 349 -8.71 -9.06 5.57
N PRO A 350 -9.01 -10.32 5.19
CA PRO A 350 -10.16 -11.05 5.73
C PRO A 350 -10.13 -11.22 7.25
N PRO A 351 -9.06 -11.74 7.89
CA PRO A 351 -9.04 -11.87 9.34
C PRO A 351 -9.08 -10.51 10.06
N LEU A 352 -8.49 -9.46 9.50
CA LEU A 352 -8.59 -8.11 10.09
C LEU A 352 -10.00 -7.55 10.02
N LEU A 353 -10.65 -7.61 8.86
CA LEU A 353 -12.04 -7.16 8.71
C LEU A 353 -12.95 -7.95 9.64
N LEU A 354 -12.85 -9.27 9.64
CA LEU A 354 -13.64 -10.12 10.53
C LEU A 354 -13.36 -9.85 12.01
N SER A 355 -12.16 -9.43 12.38
CA SER A 355 -11.83 -9.10 13.78
C SER A 355 -12.69 -7.98 14.33
N ALA A 356 -13.08 -7.02 13.47
CA ALA A 356 -13.87 -5.86 13.84
C ALA A 356 -15.38 -6.14 13.87
N PHE A 357 -15.87 -7.13 13.13
CA PHE A 357 -17.32 -7.31 12.89
C PHE A 357 -17.87 -8.68 13.28
N TRP A 358 -17.03 -9.71 13.37
CA TRP A 358 -17.48 -11.10 13.52
C TRP A 358 -17.11 -11.70 14.87
N ARG A 359 -18.13 -12.10 15.63
CA ARG A 359 -17.98 -12.70 16.98
C ARG A 359 -17.20 -14.00 16.98
N ARG A 360 -17.46 -14.85 15.97
CA ARG A 360 -16.96 -16.23 15.89
C ARG A 360 -15.52 -16.34 15.40
N LEU A 361 -14.84 -15.25 15.06
CA LEU A 361 -13.44 -15.29 14.62
C LEU A 361 -12.54 -15.89 15.71
N THR A 362 -11.66 -16.83 15.31
CA THR A 362 -10.71 -17.49 16.21
C THR A 362 -9.26 -17.27 15.76
N ALA A 363 -8.31 -17.42 16.68
CA ALA A 363 -6.88 -17.35 16.36
C ALA A 363 -6.45 -18.40 15.32
N TRP A 364 -6.98 -19.62 15.40
CA TRP A 364 -6.72 -20.67 14.42
C TRP A 364 -7.29 -20.34 13.04
N GLY A 365 -8.51 -19.78 13.00
CA GLY A 365 -9.08 -19.28 11.77
C GLY A 365 -8.21 -18.21 11.12
N ALA A 366 -7.81 -17.20 11.89
CA ALA A 366 -6.93 -16.14 11.41
C ALA A 366 -5.60 -16.70 10.87
N VAL A 367 -4.90 -17.56 11.63
CA VAL A 367 -3.64 -18.17 11.18
C VAL A 367 -3.81 -18.95 9.87
N SER A 368 -4.84 -19.81 9.78
CA SER A 368 -5.09 -20.60 8.58
C SER A 368 -5.41 -19.74 7.36
N GLY A 369 -6.21 -18.68 7.53
CA GLY A 369 -6.52 -17.75 6.45
C GLY A 369 -5.31 -16.97 5.97
N ILE A 370 -4.50 -16.43 6.89
CA ILE A 370 -3.30 -15.66 6.56
C ILE A 370 -2.32 -16.51 5.75
N LEU A 371 -2.03 -17.73 6.21
CA LEU A 371 -1.08 -18.61 5.52
C LEU A 371 -1.62 -19.07 4.16
N ALA A 372 -2.89 -19.47 4.08
CA ALA A 372 -3.50 -19.90 2.82
C ALA A 372 -3.55 -18.75 1.80
N GLY A 373 -3.97 -17.55 2.21
CA GLY A 373 -3.98 -16.36 1.36
C GLY A 373 -2.58 -15.98 0.89
N THR A 374 -1.59 -16.03 1.78
CA THR A 374 -0.17 -15.75 1.43
C THR A 374 0.33 -16.71 0.35
N VAL A 375 0.09 -18.01 0.51
CA VAL A 375 0.49 -19.03 -0.47
C VAL A 375 -0.21 -18.79 -1.81
N VAL A 376 -1.52 -18.53 -1.80
CA VAL A 376 -2.28 -18.29 -3.03
C VAL A 376 -1.78 -17.04 -3.76
N VAL A 377 -1.53 -15.93 -3.05
CA VAL A 377 -1.02 -14.71 -3.69
C VAL A 377 0.36 -14.96 -4.31
N LEU A 378 1.26 -15.67 -3.62
CA LEU A 378 2.57 -15.99 -4.18
C LEU A 378 2.45 -16.85 -5.45
N LEU A 379 1.70 -17.94 -5.39
CA LEU A 379 1.55 -18.86 -6.54
C LEU A 379 0.83 -18.19 -7.72
N TRP A 380 -0.18 -17.37 -7.45
CA TRP A 380 -0.93 -16.65 -8.48
C TRP A 380 -0.10 -15.53 -9.09
N GLY A 381 0.53 -14.71 -8.26
CA GLY A 381 1.32 -13.56 -8.67
C GLY A 381 2.57 -13.91 -9.46
N THR A 382 3.15 -15.10 -9.25
CA THR A 382 4.29 -15.59 -10.05
C THR A 382 3.88 -16.24 -11.38
N ASN A 383 2.58 -16.39 -11.65
CA ASN A 383 2.08 -17.03 -12.86
C ASN A 383 1.42 -15.99 -13.80
N PRO A 384 2.09 -15.60 -14.91
CA PRO A 384 1.56 -14.60 -15.84
C PRO A 384 0.18 -14.95 -16.40
N ASN A 385 -0.10 -16.23 -16.65
CA ASN A 385 -1.39 -16.68 -17.17
C ASN A 385 -2.53 -16.44 -16.18
N LEU A 386 -2.25 -16.55 -14.88
CA LEU A 386 -3.23 -16.29 -13.83
C LEU A 386 -3.44 -14.79 -13.61
N THR A 387 -2.37 -14.00 -13.57
CA THR A 387 -2.45 -12.52 -13.43
C THR A 387 -3.14 -11.85 -14.62
N ALA A 388 -3.12 -12.47 -15.81
CA ALA A 388 -3.87 -12.03 -16.98
C ALA A 388 -5.39 -12.23 -16.85
N ILE A 389 -5.84 -13.16 -16.01
CA ILE A 389 -7.26 -13.40 -15.72
C ILE A 389 -7.76 -12.35 -14.72
N THR A 390 -7.10 -12.25 -13.56
CA THR A 390 -7.44 -11.27 -12.52
C THR A 390 -6.24 -11.04 -11.60
N SER A 391 -6.27 -9.93 -10.86
CA SER A 391 -5.25 -9.62 -9.86
C SER A 391 -5.25 -10.67 -8.75
N GLU A 392 -4.05 -11.07 -8.33
CA GLU A 392 -3.77 -12.06 -7.29
C GLU A 392 -4.42 -11.74 -5.93
N ILE A 393 -4.79 -10.48 -5.66
CA ILE A 393 -5.52 -10.11 -4.44
C ILE A 393 -6.89 -10.79 -4.35
N VAL A 394 -7.60 -10.95 -5.47
CA VAL A 394 -8.96 -11.49 -5.49
C VAL A 394 -8.98 -12.94 -5.00
N PRO A 395 -8.25 -13.89 -5.64
CA PRO A 395 -8.19 -15.26 -5.15
C PRO A 395 -7.51 -15.35 -3.78
N GLY A 396 -6.47 -14.56 -3.52
CA GLY A 396 -5.81 -14.52 -2.21
C GLY A 396 -6.76 -14.17 -1.07
N PHE A 397 -7.56 -13.12 -1.26
CA PHE A 397 -8.55 -12.66 -0.31
C PHE A 397 -9.68 -13.68 -0.12
N LEU A 398 -10.21 -14.25 -1.21
CA LEU A 398 -11.28 -15.24 -1.14
C LEU A 398 -10.84 -16.52 -0.43
N VAL A 399 -9.63 -17.01 -0.69
CA VAL A 399 -9.09 -18.19 -0.01
C VAL A 399 -8.78 -17.91 1.46
N SER A 400 -8.17 -16.76 1.76
CA SER A 400 -7.95 -16.34 3.15
C SER A 400 -9.27 -16.23 3.93
N LEU A 401 -10.29 -15.63 3.31
CA LEU A 401 -11.63 -15.54 3.88
C LEU A 401 -12.25 -16.92 4.12
N PHE A 402 -12.19 -17.81 3.12
CA PHE A 402 -12.73 -19.16 3.23
C PHE A 402 -12.11 -19.92 4.40
N PHE A 403 -10.78 -20.00 4.47
CA PHE A 403 -10.11 -20.72 5.56
C PHE A 403 -10.31 -20.04 6.92
N THR A 404 -10.33 -18.70 6.95
CA THR A 404 -10.63 -17.96 8.18
C THR A 404 -12.00 -18.32 8.71
N VAL A 405 -13.02 -18.32 7.86
CA VAL A 405 -14.40 -18.65 8.24
C VAL A 405 -14.54 -20.12 8.59
N ALA A 406 -14.10 -21.03 7.73
CA ALA A 406 -14.24 -22.47 7.91
C ALA A 406 -13.57 -22.97 9.21
N VAL A 407 -12.31 -22.58 9.45
CA VAL A 407 -11.58 -22.99 10.65
C VAL A 407 -12.12 -22.28 11.90
N SER A 408 -12.57 -21.03 11.79
CA SER A 408 -13.23 -20.35 12.93
C SER A 408 -14.56 -21.01 13.32
N LEU A 409 -15.32 -21.53 12.36
CA LEU A 409 -16.55 -22.27 12.65
C LEU A 409 -16.27 -23.64 13.26
N ALA A 410 -15.13 -24.26 12.93
CA ALA A 410 -14.67 -25.53 13.47
C ALA A 410 -13.93 -25.40 14.82
N THR A 411 -13.67 -24.19 15.30
CA THR A 411 -12.95 -23.93 16.55
C THR A 411 -13.74 -22.98 17.45
N SER A 412 -13.33 -22.85 18.72
CA SER A 412 -14.03 -22.01 19.68
C SER A 412 -13.49 -20.57 19.69
N PRO A 413 -14.37 -19.54 19.66
CA PRO A 413 -13.96 -18.15 19.83
C PRO A 413 -13.39 -17.90 21.23
N PRO A 414 -12.55 -16.87 21.41
CA PRO A 414 -12.01 -16.51 22.71
C PRO A 414 -13.14 -16.06 23.66
N PRO A 415 -13.02 -16.29 24.98
CA PRO A 415 -14.03 -15.89 25.97
C PRO A 415 -14.35 -14.39 25.94
N GLU A 416 -13.35 -13.56 25.68
CA GLU A 416 -13.44 -12.09 25.65
C GLU A 416 -13.98 -11.52 24.33
N ALA A 417 -14.43 -12.37 23.39
CA ALA A 417 -14.88 -11.93 22.06
C ALA A 417 -16.01 -10.90 22.12
N ASP A 418 -16.98 -11.09 23.02
CA ASP A 418 -18.13 -10.21 23.17
C ASP A 418 -17.75 -8.85 23.78
N GLU A 419 -16.85 -8.86 24.77
CA GLU A 419 -16.32 -7.64 25.37
C GLU A 419 -15.53 -6.83 24.34
N ALA A 420 -14.63 -7.47 23.59
CA ALA A 420 -13.84 -6.79 22.56
C ALA A 420 -14.74 -6.15 21.49
N LEU A 421 -15.79 -6.84 21.04
CA LEU A 421 -16.74 -6.29 20.06
C LEU A 421 -17.63 -5.17 20.66
N ALA A 422 -17.96 -5.25 21.95
CA ALA A 422 -18.66 -4.17 22.64
C ALA A 422 -17.79 -2.90 22.68
N ILE A 423 -16.50 -3.01 23.01
CA ILE A 423 -15.54 -1.89 22.97
C ILE A 423 -15.44 -1.31 21.56
N MET A 424 -15.22 -2.16 20.56
CA MET A 424 -15.12 -1.74 19.15
C MET A 424 -16.38 -1.00 18.67
N SER A 425 -17.56 -1.48 19.03
CA SER A 425 -18.83 -0.84 18.66
C SER A 425 -19.14 0.44 19.47
N GLY A 426 -18.36 0.75 20.51
CA GLY A 426 -18.56 1.90 21.40
C GLY A 426 -19.66 1.68 22.44
N ARG A 427 -20.08 0.43 22.64
CA ARG A 427 -21.07 0.03 23.66
C ARG A 427 -20.42 -0.47 24.95
N GLY A 428 -19.13 -0.80 24.91
CA GLY A 428 -18.36 -1.29 26.05
C GLY A 428 -17.62 -0.17 26.79
N THR A 429 -17.51 -0.30 28.12
CA THR A 429 -16.70 0.59 28.96
C THR A 429 -15.23 0.20 28.90
N VAL A 430 -14.33 1.17 28.68
CA VAL A 430 -12.89 0.97 28.84
C VAL A 430 -12.58 0.80 30.32
N ARG A 431 -12.39 -0.44 30.79
CA ARG A 431 -11.78 -0.66 32.10
C ARG A 431 -10.30 -0.35 31.98
N ARG A 432 -9.88 0.83 32.45
CA ARG A 432 -8.47 1.12 32.72
C ARG A 432 -8.05 0.24 33.90
N THR A 433 -7.33 -0.84 33.61
CA THR A 433 -6.60 -1.63 34.62
C THR A 433 -5.22 -1.03 34.82
#